data_AF-A0AAV2QG98-F1
#
_entry.id   AF-A0AAV2QG98-F1
#
_cell.length_a   1.000
_cell.length_b   1.000
_cell.length_c   1.000
_cell.angle_alpha   90.00
_cell.angle_beta   90.00
_cell.angle_gamma   90.00
#
_symmetry.space_group_name_H-M   'P 1'
#
loop_
_entity.id
_entity.type
_entity.pdbx_description
1 polymer ?
#
loop_
_entity_poly.entity_id
_entity_poly.type
_entity_poly.pdbx_seq_one_letter_code
_entity_poly.pdbx_strand_id
1 'polypeptide(L)'
;MGSSEMLSKIDELWKLIVKRETEKYDLAQSEKKQSDDLSELRERRTEQLRQKALKKGLDPEALTGKHPPKIQTASKFERRPDSKTYGDKKKLFEGGWEVVQSVEMERIFNEKIDEWQNRNKSKLPKWFGERPGAKGPTDSDDEEEEDEDLIPPPEEEEEEEEE
;
A
#
# COMPACT_ATOMS: atom_id res chain seq x y z
N MET A 1 82.02 -16.29 19.44
CA MET A 1 81.11 -17.09 20.30
C MET A 1 81.87 -18.31 20.77
N GLY A 2 81.92 -18.54 22.07
CA GLY A 2 82.52 -19.75 22.64
C GLY A 2 81.68 -20.98 22.30
N SER A 3 82.27 -22.18 22.30
CA SER A 3 81.56 -23.43 21.99
C SER A 3 80.33 -23.66 22.90
N SER A 4 80.39 -23.23 24.16
CA SER A 4 79.26 -23.32 25.10
C SER A 4 78.08 -22.40 24.74
N GLU A 5 78.36 -21.19 24.26
CA GLU A 5 77.35 -20.21 23.85
C GLU A 5 76.59 -20.70 22.60
N MET A 6 77.29 -21.37 21.67
CA MET A 6 76.65 -22.01 20.52
C MET A 6 75.72 -23.15 20.93
N LEU A 7 76.13 -24.00 21.88
CA LEU A 7 75.29 -25.10 22.38
C LEU A 7 74.04 -24.57 23.10
N SER A 8 74.16 -23.49 23.89
CA SER A 8 73.00 -22.82 24.51
C SER A 8 72.00 -22.33 23.46
N LYS A 9 72.51 -21.67 22.41
CA LYS A 9 71.66 -21.13 21.34
C LYS A 9 70.96 -22.23 20.54
N ILE A 10 71.61 -23.38 20.33
CA ILE A 10 70.99 -24.54 19.68
C ILE A 10 69.83 -25.07 20.53
N ASP A 11 70.01 -25.18 21.85
CA ASP A 11 68.96 -25.64 22.77
C ASP A 11 67.78 -24.65 22.86
N GLU A 12 68.07 -23.34 22.86
CA GLU A 12 67.04 -22.29 22.78
C GLU A 12 66.23 -22.37 21.47
N LEU A 13 66.90 -22.53 20.34
CA LEU A 13 66.24 -22.68 19.03
C LEU A 13 65.38 -23.95 18.99
N TRP A 14 65.87 -25.06 19.55
CA TRP A 14 65.12 -26.29 19.64
C TRP A 14 63.84 -26.14 20.47
N LYS A 15 63.95 -25.53 21.66
CA LYS A 15 62.77 -25.20 22.50
C LYS A 15 61.78 -24.31 21.77
N LEU A 16 62.28 -23.34 21.00
CA LEU A 16 61.43 -22.44 20.21
C LEU A 16 60.72 -23.21 19.10
N ILE A 17 61.39 -24.13 18.39
CA ILE A 17 60.77 -24.98 17.36
C ILE A 17 59.62 -25.79 17.97
N VAL A 18 59.86 -26.49 19.09
CA VAL A 18 58.82 -27.28 19.77
C VAL A 18 57.62 -26.41 20.17
N LYS A 19 57.89 -25.21 20.71
CA LYS A 19 56.83 -24.24 21.04
C LYS A 19 56.06 -23.78 19.80
N ARG A 20 56.73 -23.52 18.69
CA ARG A 20 56.06 -23.11 17.44
C ARG A 20 55.25 -24.22 16.81
N GLU A 21 55.69 -25.46 16.91
CA GLU A 21 54.95 -26.61 16.41
C GLU A 21 53.66 -26.85 17.21
N THR A 22 53.72 -26.71 18.53
CA THR A 22 52.53 -26.79 19.39
C THR A 22 51.56 -25.64 19.14
N GLU A 23 52.05 -24.39 19.08
CA GLU A 23 51.22 -23.23 18.73
C GLU A 23 50.55 -23.38 17.35
N LYS A 24 51.26 -23.93 16.36
CA LYS A 24 50.70 -24.19 15.03
C LYS A 24 49.58 -25.23 15.09
N TYR A 25 49.75 -26.29 15.88
CA TYR A 25 48.72 -27.31 16.06
C TYR A 25 47.46 -26.72 16.69
N ASP A 26 47.61 -25.93 17.75
CA ASP A 26 46.48 -25.30 18.45
C ASP A 26 45.72 -24.34 17.53
N LEU A 27 46.44 -23.54 16.74
CA LEU A 27 45.83 -22.65 15.74
C LEU A 27 45.07 -23.44 14.67
N ALA A 28 45.64 -24.54 14.15
CA ALA A 28 44.97 -25.37 13.16
C ALA A 28 43.69 -26.02 13.71
N GLN A 29 43.69 -26.44 14.98
CA GLN A 29 42.48 -26.94 15.62
C GLN A 29 41.42 -25.84 15.78
N SER A 30 41.82 -24.63 16.16
CA SER A 30 40.92 -23.49 16.25
C SER A 30 40.33 -23.11 14.89
N GLU A 31 41.16 -23.05 13.84
CA GLU A 31 40.71 -22.76 12.47
C GLU A 31 39.72 -23.81 11.98
N LYS A 32 40.00 -25.09 12.22
CA LYS A 32 39.08 -26.18 11.89
C LYS A 32 37.73 -26.01 12.58
N LYS A 33 37.74 -25.76 13.90
CA LYS A 33 36.53 -25.52 14.67
C LYS A 33 35.73 -24.33 14.13
N GLN A 34 36.41 -23.22 13.84
CA GLN A 34 35.76 -22.04 13.25
C GLN A 34 35.17 -22.32 11.87
N SER A 35 35.86 -23.11 11.04
CA SER A 35 35.36 -23.51 9.73
C SER A 35 34.11 -24.39 9.84
N ASP A 36 34.08 -25.32 10.80
CA ASP A 36 32.93 -26.19 11.07
C ASP A 36 31.73 -25.36 11.59
N ASP A 37 31.97 -24.44 12.52
CA ASP A 37 30.93 -23.52 13.02
C ASP A 37 30.37 -22.64 11.87
N LEU A 38 31.25 -22.15 10.98
CA LEU A 38 30.84 -21.34 9.82
C LEU A 38 30.05 -22.15 8.79
N SER A 39 30.37 -23.43 8.58
CA SER A 39 29.64 -24.30 7.65
C SER A 39 28.24 -24.60 8.19
N GLU A 40 28.10 -24.92 9.48
CA GLU A 40 26.80 -25.15 10.14
C GLU A 40 25.91 -23.90 10.05
N LEU A 41 26.45 -22.71 10.32
CA LEU A 41 25.71 -21.45 10.20
C LEU A 41 25.23 -21.18 8.77
N ARG A 42 26.04 -21.52 7.76
CA ARG A 42 25.65 -21.39 6.34
C ARG A 42 24.54 -22.36 5.97
N GLU A 43 24.59 -23.60 6.44
CA GLU A 43 23.55 -24.60 6.21
C GLU A 43 22.24 -24.17 6.87
N ARG A 44 22.29 -23.75 8.14
CA ARG A 44 21.12 -23.25 8.87
C ARG A 44 20.49 -22.03 8.18
N ARG A 45 21.32 -21.09 7.71
CA ARG A 45 20.85 -19.94 6.93
C ARG A 45 20.17 -20.37 5.64
N THR A 46 20.75 -21.33 4.92
CA THR A 46 20.20 -21.84 3.66
C THR A 46 18.85 -22.50 3.90
N GLU A 47 18.72 -23.30 4.95
CA GLU A 47 17.47 -23.95 5.34
C GLU A 47 16.38 -22.94 5.72
N GLN A 48 16.73 -21.90 6.49
CA GLN A 48 15.80 -20.80 6.78
C GLN A 48 15.30 -20.10 5.50
N LEU A 49 16.16 -19.89 4.52
CA LEU A 49 15.78 -19.28 3.24
C LEU A 49 14.89 -20.22 2.42
N ARG A 50 15.17 -21.53 2.39
CA ARG A 50 14.32 -22.54 1.75
C ARG A 50 12.93 -22.59 2.39
N GLN A 51 12.84 -22.64 3.71
CA GLN A 51 11.56 -22.60 4.43
C GLN A 51 10.79 -21.30 4.17
N LYS A 52 11.49 -20.17 4.09
CA LYS A 52 10.89 -18.88 3.75
C LYS A 52 10.38 -18.85 2.30
N ALA A 53 11.08 -19.49 1.36
CA ALA A 53 10.63 -19.62 -0.02
C ALA A 53 9.36 -20.49 -0.11
N LEU A 54 9.36 -21.65 0.54
CA LEU A 54 8.20 -22.54 0.61
C LEU A 54 6.97 -21.86 1.22
N LYS A 55 7.13 -21.12 2.33
CA LYS A 55 6.03 -20.33 2.93
C LYS A 55 5.47 -19.26 2.01
N LYS A 56 6.27 -18.74 1.08
CA LYS A 56 5.85 -17.76 0.06
C LYS A 56 5.29 -18.41 -1.21
N GLY A 57 5.21 -19.74 -1.27
CA GLY A 57 4.80 -20.47 -2.47
C GLY A 57 5.81 -20.36 -3.62
N LEU A 58 7.06 -20.00 -3.31
CA LEU A 58 8.17 -19.98 -4.26
C LEU A 58 8.91 -21.32 -4.20
N ASP A 59 9.63 -21.63 -5.27
CA ASP A 59 10.54 -22.78 -5.35
C ASP A 59 11.56 -22.73 -4.18
N PRO A 60 11.85 -23.85 -3.48
CA PRO A 60 12.80 -23.89 -2.36
C PRO A 60 14.14 -23.18 -2.62
N GLU A 61 14.67 -23.19 -3.85
CA GLU A 61 15.93 -22.53 -4.17
C GLU A 61 15.80 -21.09 -4.69
N ALA A 62 14.58 -20.57 -4.79
CA ALA A 62 14.33 -19.24 -5.34
C ALA A 62 14.98 -18.11 -4.52
N LEU A 63 15.21 -18.33 -3.22
CA LEU A 63 15.78 -17.34 -2.31
C LEU A 63 17.25 -17.63 -1.93
N THR A 64 17.84 -18.74 -2.38
CA THR A 64 19.24 -19.10 -2.10
C THR A 64 20.22 -18.56 -3.15
N GLY A 65 19.73 -18.10 -4.30
CA GLY A 65 20.53 -17.53 -5.38
C GLY A 65 21.11 -16.13 -5.08
N LYS A 66 22.07 -15.71 -5.93
CA LYS A 66 22.74 -14.38 -5.83
C LYS A 66 21.80 -13.19 -6.04
N HIS A 67 20.72 -13.39 -6.79
CA HIS A 67 19.77 -12.35 -7.14
C HIS A 67 18.39 -12.71 -6.57
N PRO A 68 17.58 -11.71 -6.15
CA PRO A 68 16.23 -11.96 -5.67
C PRO A 68 15.39 -12.75 -6.68
N PRO A 69 14.44 -13.59 -6.22
CA PRO A 69 13.58 -14.34 -7.12
C PRO A 69 12.74 -13.39 -7.98
N LYS A 70 12.57 -13.77 -9.26
CA LYS A 70 11.71 -13.03 -10.19
C LYS A 70 10.26 -13.13 -9.71
N ILE A 71 9.65 -11.98 -9.43
CA ILE A 71 8.25 -11.88 -9.05
C ILE A 71 7.42 -11.78 -10.33
N GLN A 72 6.35 -12.55 -10.44
CA GLN A 72 5.38 -12.39 -11.52
C GLN A 72 4.59 -11.11 -11.24
N THR A 73 4.78 -10.08 -12.06
CA THR A 73 4.07 -8.79 -11.92
C THR A 73 2.66 -8.81 -12.49
N ALA A 74 2.37 -9.79 -13.36
CA ALA A 74 1.08 -9.96 -14.01
C ALA A 74 0.63 -11.41 -13.88
N SER A 75 -0.62 -11.62 -13.49
CA SER A 75 -1.20 -12.95 -13.37
C SER A 75 -1.42 -13.59 -14.75
N LYS A 76 -1.32 -14.93 -14.86
CA LYS A 76 -1.76 -15.65 -16.08
C LYS A 76 -3.25 -15.43 -16.39
N PHE A 77 -4.02 -14.99 -15.39
CA PHE A 77 -5.44 -14.67 -15.53
C PHE A 77 -5.68 -13.32 -16.20
N GLU A 78 -4.73 -12.38 -16.13
CA GLU A 78 -4.85 -11.07 -16.81
C GLU A 78 -4.76 -11.18 -18.33
N ARG A 79 -4.07 -12.21 -18.84
CA ARG A 79 -3.93 -12.47 -20.28
C ARG A 79 -4.97 -13.42 -20.86
N ARG A 80 -5.98 -13.84 -20.07
CA ARG A 80 -7.02 -14.69 -20.63
C ARG A 80 -7.92 -13.84 -21.51
N PRO A 81 -8.10 -14.20 -22.80
CA PRO A 81 -9.15 -13.58 -23.59
C PRO A 81 -10.47 -13.84 -22.88
N ASP A 82 -11.18 -12.75 -22.60
CA ASP A 82 -12.37 -12.77 -21.78
C ASP A 82 -13.40 -13.76 -22.35
N SER A 83 -13.81 -14.73 -21.52
CA SER A 83 -14.76 -15.78 -21.89
C SER A 83 -16.20 -15.29 -21.95
N LYS A 84 -16.48 -14.06 -21.49
CA LYS A 84 -17.80 -13.46 -21.56
C LYS A 84 -18.27 -13.35 -23.01
N THR A 85 -19.54 -13.68 -23.23
CA THR A 85 -20.19 -13.53 -24.52
C THR A 85 -20.26 -12.05 -24.90
N TYR A 86 -20.37 -11.74 -26.20
CA TYR A 86 -20.48 -10.35 -26.67
C TYR A 86 -21.57 -9.56 -25.94
N GLY A 87 -22.72 -10.17 -25.66
CA GLY A 87 -23.81 -9.53 -24.89
C GLY A 87 -23.41 -9.13 -23.47
N ASP A 88 -22.64 -9.97 -22.76
CA ASP A 88 -22.18 -9.69 -21.39
C ASP A 88 -21.07 -8.62 -21.37
N LYS A 89 -20.18 -8.65 -22.37
CA LYS A 89 -19.17 -7.60 -22.56
C LYS A 89 -19.82 -6.27 -22.88
N LYS A 90 -20.81 -6.27 -23.77
CA LYS A 90 -21.59 -5.09 -24.11
C LYS A 90 -22.24 -4.50 -22.86
N LYS A 91 -22.94 -5.33 -22.07
CA LYS A 91 -23.57 -4.91 -20.79
C LYS A 91 -22.60 -4.31 -19.77
N LEU A 92 -21.37 -4.81 -19.69
CA LEU A 92 -20.34 -4.23 -18.82
C LEU A 92 -19.95 -2.80 -19.21
N PHE A 93 -20.08 -2.46 -20.48
CA PHE A 93 -19.79 -1.12 -21.02
C PHE A 93 -21.05 -0.37 -21.47
N GLU A 94 -22.26 -0.89 -21.21
CA GLU A 94 -23.54 -0.21 -21.47
C GLU A 94 -23.76 0.99 -20.53
N GLY A 95 -22.76 1.34 -19.72
CA GLY A 95 -22.84 2.45 -18.79
C GLY A 95 -23.80 2.14 -17.65
N GLY A 96 -24.38 3.19 -17.07
CA GLY A 96 -25.26 3.07 -15.90
C GLY A 96 -24.60 3.41 -14.58
N TRP A 97 -23.28 3.66 -14.56
CA TRP A 97 -22.65 4.31 -13.40
C TRP A 97 -23.24 5.71 -13.17
N GLU A 98 -23.51 6.46 -14.23
CA GLU A 98 -24.17 7.77 -14.15
C GLU A 98 -25.58 7.67 -13.56
N VAL A 99 -26.34 6.64 -13.94
CA VAL A 99 -27.70 6.38 -13.41
C VAL A 99 -27.64 5.94 -11.95
N VAL A 100 -26.72 5.04 -11.59
CA VAL A 100 -26.50 4.63 -10.20
C VAL A 100 -26.05 5.82 -9.36
N GLN A 101 -25.17 6.65 -9.90
CA GLN A 101 -24.70 7.86 -9.24
C GLN A 101 -25.82 8.88 -9.08
N SER A 102 -26.66 9.12 -10.10
CA SER A 102 -27.78 10.05 -10.01
C SER A 102 -28.81 9.59 -8.97
N VAL A 103 -29.15 8.30 -8.96
CA VAL A 103 -30.04 7.70 -7.95
C VAL A 103 -29.47 7.83 -6.54
N GLU A 104 -28.18 7.58 -6.36
CA GLU A 104 -27.52 7.74 -5.06
C GLU A 104 -27.44 9.20 -4.62
N MET A 105 -27.20 10.13 -5.55
CA MET A 105 -27.21 11.57 -5.27
C MET A 105 -28.61 12.07 -4.90
N GLU A 106 -29.65 11.60 -5.58
CA GLU A 106 -31.06 11.88 -5.23
C GLU A 106 -31.42 11.32 -3.85
N ARG A 107 -30.96 10.10 -3.52
CA ARG A 107 -31.13 9.50 -2.19
C ARG A 107 -30.51 10.40 -1.11
N ILE A 108 -29.25 10.78 -1.28
CA ILE A 108 -28.54 11.65 -0.33
C ILE A 108 -29.19 13.03 -0.25
N PHE A 109 -29.64 13.58 -1.37
CA PHE A 109 -30.34 14.86 -1.40
C PHE A 109 -31.64 14.80 -0.60
N ASN A 110 -32.47 13.78 -0.83
CA ASN A 110 -33.73 13.58 -0.12
C ASN A 110 -33.50 13.37 1.37
N GLU A 111 -32.50 12.56 1.77
CA GLU A 111 -32.13 12.38 3.18
C GLU A 111 -31.75 13.72 3.84
N LYS A 112 -30.95 14.54 3.16
CA LYS A 112 -30.56 15.87 3.68
C LYS A 112 -31.72 16.86 3.71
N ILE A 113 -32.63 16.82 2.75
CA ILE A 113 -33.83 17.65 2.74
C ILE A 113 -34.76 17.24 3.88
N ASP A 114 -34.96 15.94 4.11
CA ASP A 114 -35.77 15.44 5.22
C ASP A 114 -35.16 15.83 6.57
N GLU A 115 -33.84 15.71 6.73
CA GLU A 115 -33.12 16.22 7.91
C GLU A 115 -33.31 17.73 8.09
N TRP A 116 -33.22 18.51 7.01
CA TRP A 116 -33.41 19.96 7.04
C TRP A 116 -34.85 20.36 7.36
N GLN A 117 -35.84 19.65 6.83
CA GLN A 117 -37.25 19.90 7.12
C GLN A 117 -37.59 19.57 8.58
N ASN A 118 -37.02 18.49 9.09
CA ASN A 118 -37.21 18.01 10.46
C ASN A 118 -36.32 18.73 11.49
N ARG A 119 -35.44 19.65 11.06
CA ARG A 119 -34.65 20.44 12.00
C ARG A 119 -35.57 21.26 12.91
N ASN A 120 -35.16 21.41 14.16
CA ASN A 120 -35.79 22.34 15.07
C ASN A 120 -35.60 23.77 14.54
N LYS A 121 -36.62 24.32 13.88
CA LYS A 121 -36.63 25.72 13.44
C LYS A 121 -36.57 26.59 14.70
N SER A 122 -35.39 27.06 15.09
CA SER A 122 -35.26 27.99 16.20
C SER A 122 -35.91 29.29 15.78
N LYS A 123 -37.09 29.59 16.33
CA LYS A 123 -37.65 30.94 16.25
C LYS A 123 -36.59 31.88 16.81
N LEU A 124 -36.25 32.93 16.06
CA LEU A 124 -35.29 33.90 16.57
C LEU A 124 -35.83 34.45 17.90
N PRO A 125 -34.95 34.72 18.87
CA PRO A 125 -35.37 35.24 20.16
C PRO A 125 -36.31 36.45 20.01
N LYS A 126 -37.29 36.60 20.90
CA LYS A 126 -38.35 37.61 20.75
C LYS A 126 -37.87 39.07 20.68
N TRP A 127 -36.62 39.36 21.07
CA TRP A 127 -35.99 40.67 20.93
C TRP A 127 -35.40 40.93 19.53
N PHE A 128 -35.27 39.88 18.71
CA PHE A 128 -34.87 39.98 17.31
C PHE A 128 -36.11 40.34 16.48
N GLY A 129 -36.38 41.63 16.39
CA GLY A 129 -37.61 42.20 15.80
C GLY A 129 -37.87 43.62 16.27
N GLU A 130 -37.27 44.06 17.37
CA GLU A 130 -37.27 45.47 17.75
C GLU A 130 -36.06 46.17 17.14
N ARG A 131 -36.23 46.61 15.89
CA ARG A 131 -35.38 47.62 15.28
C ARG A 131 -35.53 48.90 16.12
N PRO A 132 -34.46 49.46 16.72
CA PRO A 132 -34.56 50.75 17.40
C PRO A 132 -35.08 51.81 16.41
N GLY A 133 -36.36 52.18 16.54
CA GLY A 133 -37.03 53.17 15.69
C GLY A 133 -38.38 52.79 15.06
N ALA A 134 -38.87 51.54 15.14
CA ALA A 134 -40.17 51.18 14.56
C ALA A 134 -41.29 51.15 15.61
N LYS A 135 -42.33 51.98 15.42
CA LYS A 135 -43.51 52.09 16.29
C LYS A 135 -44.65 51.16 15.80
N GLY A 136 -45.23 50.39 16.72
CA GLY A 136 -46.59 49.83 16.61
C GLY A 136 -46.70 48.42 16.01
N PRO A 137 -47.75 47.65 16.39
CA PRO A 137 -47.91 46.25 15.99
C PRO A 137 -48.41 46.20 14.55
N THR A 138 -47.52 45.85 13.62
CA THR A 138 -47.95 45.40 12.28
C THR A 138 -48.33 43.94 12.40
N ASP A 139 -49.63 43.74 12.59
CA ASP A 139 -50.32 42.52 12.21
C ASP A 139 -50.26 42.47 10.69
N SER A 140 -49.34 41.67 10.15
CA SER A 140 -49.33 41.32 8.72
C SER A 140 -49.12 39.82 8.66
N ASP A 141 -50.24 39.15 8.89
CA ASP A 141 -50.61 37.89 8.28
C ASP A 141 -50.36 37.98 6.76
N ASP A 142 -49.79 36.90 6.22
CA ASP A 142 -50.00 36.33 4.89
C ASP A 142 -49.61 37.09 3.60
N GLU A 143 -49.25 36.28 2.58
CA GLU A 143 -49.21 36.59 1.13
C GLU A 143 -48.03 37.48 0.65
N GLU A 144 -47.19 37.20 -0.37
CA GLU A 144 -47.21 36.45 -1.65
C GLU A 144 -45.72 36.18 -2.03
N GLU A 145 -45.31 34.98 -2.47
CA GLU A 145 -45.12 34.59 -3.89
C GLU A 145 -44.37 35.62 -4.74
N GLU A 146 -43.12 35.33 -5.10
CA GLU A 146 -42.47 35.92 -6.29
C GLU A 146 -41.41 34.94 -6.84
N ASP A 147 -41.86 34.16 -7.83
CA ASP A 147 -41.06 33.49 -8.86
C ASP A 147 -40.27 34.53 -9.68
N GLU A 148 -38.95 34.35 -9.87
CA GLU A 148 -38.24 34.96 -11.00
C GLU A 148 -37.18 34.00 -11.61
N ASP A 149 -37.57 33.49 -12.79
CA ASP A 149 -36.79 33.35 -14.03
C ASP A 149 -35.75 32.22 -14.22
N LEU A 150 -36.25 31.12 -14.81
CA LEU A 150 -35.49 30.13 -15.58
C LEU A 150 -35.10 30.70 -16.97
N ILE A 151 -33.80 30.75 -17.28
CA ILE A 151 -33.27 31.03 -18.63
C ILE A 151 -33.16 29.71 -19.43
N PRO A 152 -33.78 29.56 -20.61
CA PRO A 152 -33.64 28.36 -21.44
C PRO A 152 -32.33 28.35 -22.27
N PRO A 153 -31.75 27.16 -22.54
CA PRO A 153 -30.52 27.02 -23.35
C PRO A 153 -30.76 27.17 -24.86
N PRO A 154 -29.74 27.59 -25.64
CA PRO A 154 -29.85 27.86 -27.08
C PRO A 154 -29.93 26.59 -27.93
N GLU A 155 -30.69 26.66 -29.03
CA GLU A 155 -30.93 25.61 -30.04
C GLU A 155 -29.67 25.34 -30.89
N GLU A 156 -29.34 24.05 -31.11
CA GLU A 156 -28.32 23.60 -32.07
C GLU A 156 -28.94 23.44 -33.48
N GLU A 157 -28.34 24.07 -34.49
CA GLU A 157 -28.73 23.95 -35.90
C GLU A 157 -28.34 22.55 -36.46
N GLU A 158 -29.30 21.85 -37.07
CA GLU A 158 -29.11 20.59 -37.80
C GLU A 158 -28.38 20.85 -39.14
N GLU A 159 -27.20 20.25 -39.36
CA GLU A 159 -26.60 20.15 -40.70
C GLU A 159 -27.16 18.92 -41.44
N GLU A 160 -27.90 19.17 -42.54
CA GLU A 160 -28.36 18.17 -43.51
C GLU A 160 -27.17 17.53 -44.27
N GLU A 161 -27.07 16.20 -44.24
CA GLU A 161 -26.24 15.39 -45.15
C GLU A 161 -26.94 15.25 -46.52
N GLU A 162 -26.34 15.77 -47.60
CA GLU A 162 -26.69 15.45 -48.99
C GLU A 162 -25.79 14.31 -49.52
N GLU A 163 -26.44 13.20 -49.92
CA GLU A 163 -26.04 12.06 -50.79
C GLU A 163 -24.69 11.32 -50.64
#